data_AF-A0A8J3NT13-F1
#
_entry.id   AF-A0A8J3NT13-F1
#
_cell.length_a   1.000
_cell.length_b   1.000
_cell.length_c   1.000
_cell.angle_alpha   90.00
_cell.angle_beta   90.00
_cell.angle_gamma   90.00
#
_symmetry.space_group_name_H-M   'P 1'
#
loop_
_entity.id
_entity.type
_entity.pdbx_description
1 polymer ?
#
loop_
_entity_poly.entity_id
_entity_poly.type
_entity_poly.pdbx_seq_one_letter_code
_entity_poly.pdbx_strand_id
1 'polypeptide(L)'
;MIEICSPEQDRKRELDRARQLLQRATANPTPVQIASQPPQPTAGDLRQVLRLQEQLLLAKDDLAAAVAARHAAELEVARLTALVGARPGTDPEHNEPESTALPQSGTKPPITSARQGDAKEPEQPESQRDSHSVPERSPVRVDDAAAQVAKELAPHVQRIGPLLRNAFDYIIDGRHTGRLDLQQLTRTEKIYLVERSVFAVREGLDLAPGRRLDAQVAGHDVKICFTTGTNWLVPREATGAVLLLVSASEAAGTYRVGILQATDDALSAGQNLDGKRAINVLGRGRIRWLLRDDSLPENVFATMPPSDLNTLLSVPSGVKRVCELFRRVQQRPIGTAALQTASMQFDAAKRVRDARGLLRAEGITVLNHLNAALLHALDLPVLQKGQYLSVRLYGMSTPNHDRPSVFIDGTWWTVAKADEPVQPLDVRVHRWPFDSDAGSDTP
;
A
#
# COMPACT_ATOMS: atom_id res chain seq x y z
N MET A 1 -36.92 24.27 5.31
CA MET A 1 -36.81 24.01 6.76
C MET A 1 -35.38 24.34 7.16
N ILE A 2 -35.14 25.04 8.28
CA ILE A 2 -33.78 25.38 8.72
C ILE A 2 -33.46 24.50 9.93
N GLU A 3 -32.48 23.61 9.80
CA GLU A 3 -31.89 22.93 10.96
C GLU A 3 -30.61 23.65 11.39
N ILE A 4 -30.40 23.74 12.70
CA ILE A 4 -29.22 24.37 13.29
C ILE A 4 -28.69 23.45 14.39
N CYS A 5 -27.47 22.96 14.22
CA CYS A 5 -26.74 22.25 15.27
C CYS A 5 -26.15 23.27 16.26
N SER A 6 -26.87 23.52 17.34
CA SER A 6 -26.36 24.26 18.51
C SER A 6 -26.87 23.62 19.82
N PRO A 7 -26.18 23.89 20.95
CA PRO A 7 -26.65 23.47 22.27
C PRO A 7 -28.10 23.89 22.50
N GLU A 8 -28.86 23.04 23.19
CA GLU A 8 -30.32 23.19 23.31
C GLU A 8 -30.75 24.54 23.93
N GLN A 9 -29.90 25.07 24.81
CA GLN A 9 -30.05 26.36 25.48
C GLN A 9 -30.05 27.54 24.50
N ASP A 10 -29.24 27.48 23.44
CA ASP A 10 -29.07 28.54 22.43
C ASP A 10 -29.89 28.31 21.15
N ARG A 11 -30.42 27.10 20.94
CA ARG A 11 -31.10 26.67 19.70
C ARG A 11 -32.21 27.63 19.26
N LYS A 12 -33.01 28.14 20.19
CA LYS A 12 -34.08 29.12 19.90
C LYS A 12 -33.51 30.45 19.39
N ARG A 13 -32.50 30.99 20.08
CA ARG A 13 -31.86 32.27 19.75
C ARG A 13 -31.21 32.23 18.37
N GLU A 14 -30.50 31.15 18.05
CA GLU A 14 -29.85 31.01 16.74
C GLU A 14 -30.85 30.70 15.62
N LEU A 15 -31.95 29.99 15.88
CA LEU A 15 -33.05 29.84 14.92
C LEU A 15 -33.71 31.17 14.57
N ASP A 16 -33.98 32.01 15.57
CA ASP A 16 -34.59 33.33 15.33
C ASP A 16 -33.60 34.27 14.63
N ARG A 17 -32.30 34.20 14.94
CA ARG A 17 -31.23 34.91 14.22
C ARG A 17 -31.14 34.47 12.75
N ALA A 18 -31.14 33.18 12.48
CA ALA A 18 -31.09 32.63 11.12
C ALA A 18 -32.33 33.04 10.29
N ARG A 19 -33.52 33.04 10.91
CA ARG A 19 -34.76 33.54 10.28
C ARG A 19 -34.67 35.03 9.94
N GLN A 20 -34.16 35.87 10.84
CA GLN A 20 -33.96 37.30 10.56
C GLN A 20 -32.95 37.54 9.43
N LEU A 21 -31.85 36.77 9.39
CA LEU A 21 -30.87 36.85 8.30
C LEU A 21 -31.48 36.46 6.95
N LEU A 22 -32.27 35.37 6.91
CA LEU A 22 -33.00 34.95 5.71
C LEU A 22 -34.03 36.00 5.26
N GLN A 23 -34.82 36.54 6.17
CA GLN A 23 -35.79 37.61 5.87
C GLN A 23 -35.10 38.85 5.26
N ARG A 24 -33.96 39.28 5.83
CA ARG A 24 -33.15 40.38 5.28
C ARG A 24 -32.62 40.08 3.88
N ALA A 25 -32.12 38.86 3.65
CA ALA A 25 -31.62 38.43 2.35
C ALA A 25 -32.74 38.38 1.27
N THR A 26 -33.95 37.98 1.63
CA THR A 26 -35.11 38.02 0.71
C THR A 26 -35.69 39.43 0.50
N ALA A 27 -35.57 40.33 1.48
CA ALA A 27 -36.11 41.68 1.38
C ALA A 27 -35.25 42.61 0.50
N ASN A 28 -33.92 42.40 0.49
CA ASN A 28 -32.97 43.07 -0.39
C ASN A 28 -32.17 42.03 -1.18
N PRO A 29 -32.75 41.43 -2.25
CA PRO A 29 -32.00 40.58 -3.16
C PRO A 29 -30.93 41.43 -3.85
N THR A 30 -29.69 41.36 -3.35
CA THR A 30 -28.56 42.05 -3.97
C THR A 30 -28.35 41.39 -5.34
N PRO A 31 -28.43 42.13 -6.45
CA PRO A 31 -28.21 41.53 -7.75
C PRO A 31 -26.77 41.03 -7.81
N VAL A 32 -26.59 39.71 -7.86
CA VAL A 32 -25.28 39.13 -8.14
C VAL A 32 -25.00 39.46 -9.60
N GLN A 33 -24.25 40.53 -9.82
CA GLN A 33 -23.56 40.74 -11.10
C GLN A 33 -22.57 39.59 -11.24
N ILE A 34 -22.99 38.54 -11.94
CA ILE A 34 -22.09 37.52 -12.45
C ILE A 34 -21.18 38.25 -13.43
N ALA A 35 -19.95 38.54 -12.99
CA ALA A 35 -18.96 39.19 -13.84
C ALA A 35 -18.75 38.35 -15.10
N SER A 36 -19.00 38.96 -16.25
CA SER A 36 -18.94 38.31 -17.55
C SER A 36 -17.51 37.86 -17.88
N GLN A 37 -17.22 36.59 -17.56
CA GLN A 37 -15.92 35.92 -17.67
C GLN A 37 -14.82 36.48 -16.75
N PRO A 38 -13.96 35.63 -16.16
CA PRO A 38 -12.72 36.10 -15.57
C PRO A 38 -11.84 36.73 -16.68
N PRO A 39 -11.04 37.77 -16.37
CA PRO A 39 -10.17 38.38 -17.36
C PRO A 39 -9.22 37.33 -17.95
N GLN A 40 -9.17 37.26 -19.28
CA GLN A 40 -8.28 36.34 -19.99
C GLN A 40 -6.82 36.70 -19.65
N PRO A 41 -5.97 35.72 -19.31
CA PRO A 41 -4.59 35.99 -18.94
C PRO A 41 -3.87 36.64 -20.13
N THR A 42 -3.17 37.74 -19.87
CA THR A 42 -2.42 38.44 -20.90
C THR A 42 -1.20 37.62 -21.32
N ALA A 43 -0.61 37.95 -22.48
CA ALA A 43 0.67 37.38 -22.88
C ALA A 43 1.80 37.67 -21.86
N GLY A 44 1.66 38.71 -21.03
CA GLY A 44 2.57 38.98 -19.90
C GLY A 44 2.39 37.98 -18.76
N ASP A 45 1.14 37.69 -18.39
CA ASP A 45 0.80 36.74 -17.31
C ASP A 45 1.26 35.32 -17.68
N LEU A 46 1.02 34.89 -18.92
CA LEU A 46 1.48 33.58 -19.41
C LEU A 46 3.02 33.47 -19.40
N ARG A 47 3.74 34.53 -19.79
CA ARG A 47 5.22 34.58 -19.68
C ARG A 47 5.71 34.59 -18.22
N GLN A 48 4.93 35.15 -17.30
CA GLN A 48 5.25 35.11 -15.88
C GLN A 48 5.04 33.71 -15.29
N VAL A 49 3.94 33.04 -15.64
CA VAL A 49 3.67 31.64 -15.23
C VAL A 49 4.73 30.70 -15.78
N LEU A 50 5.14 30.83 -17.05
CA LEU A 50 6.20 30.01 -17.64
C LEU A 50 7.55 30.20 -16.93
N ARG A 51 7.95 31.45 -16.63
CA ARG A 51 9.18 31.71 -15.85
C ARG A 51 9.11 31.14 -14.43
N LEU A 52 7.96 31.21 -13.77
CA LEU A 52 7.77 30.61 -12.44
C LEU A 52 7.80 29.08 -12.50
N GLN A 53 7.28 28.46 -13.57
CA GLN A 53 7.38 27.01 -13.78
C GLN A 53 8.83 26.57 -14.03
N GLU A 54 9.60 27.32 -14.83
CA GLU A 54 11.02 27.06 -15.08
C GLU A 54 11.85 27.18 -13.79
N GLN A 55 11.64 28.25 -13.00
CA GLN A 55 12.25 28.43 -11.69
C GLN A 55 11.88 27.31 -10.70
N LEU A 56 10.62 26.86 -10.72
CA LEU A 56 10.17 25.74 -9.88
C LEU A 56 10.79 24.41 -10.29
N LEU A 57 11.04 24.20 -11.60
CA LEU A 57 11.73 23.01 -12.10
C LEU A 57 13.19 22.99 -11.62
N LEU A 58 13.90 24.10 -11.80
CA LEU A 58 15.29 24.25 -11.34
C LEU A 58 15.40 24.04 -9.83
N ALA A 59 14.56 24.70 -9.03
CA ALA A 59 14.56 24.54 -7.57
C ALA A 59 14.21 23.12 -7.11
N LYS A 60 13.41 22.37 -7.89
CA LYS A 60 13.11 20.95 -7.64
C LYS A 60 14.33 20.07 -7.91
N ASP A 61 15.06 20.34 -8.99
CA ASP A 61 16.25 19.57 -9.37
C ASP A 61 17.42 19.87 -8.40
N ASP A 62 17.61 21.12 -7.98
CA ASP A 62 18.52 21.51 -6.90
C ASP A 62 18.20 20.80 -5.59
N LEU A 63 16.92 20.73 -5.21
CA LEU A 63 16.47 20.02 -4.01
C LEU A 63 16.73 18.51 -4.12
N ALA A 64 16.51 17.90 -5.30
CA ALA A 64 16.80 16.50 -5.55
C ALA A 64 18.31 16.20 -5.42
N ALA A 65 19.16 17.06 -5.98
CA ALA A 65 20.60 16.98 -5.85
C ALA A 65 21.06 17.13 -4.38
N ALA A 66 20.49 18.09 -3.64
CA ALA A 66 20.78 18.28 -2.21
C ALA A 66 20.38 17.08 -1.35
N VAL A 67 19.23 16.45 -1.63
CA VAL A 67 18.79 15.22 -0.95
C VAL A 67 19.72 14.04 -1.27
N ALA A 68 20.14 13.89 -2.53
CA ALA A 68 21.09 12.86 -2.93
C ALA A 68 22.46 13.04 -2.27
N ALA A 69 22.99 14.27 -2.27
CA ALA A 69 24.25 14.62 -1.62
C ALA A 69 24.21 14.37 -0.10
N ARG A 70 23.10 14.74 0.56
CA ARG A 70 22.86 14.42 1.97
C ARG A 70 22.87 12.91 2.22
N HIS A 71 22.19 12.12 1.38
CA HIS A 71 22.15 10.67 1.55
C HIS A 71 23.53 10.02 1.37
N ALA A 72 24.33 10.49 0.41
CA ALA A 72 25.71 10.06 0.24
C ALA A 72 26.59 10.40 1.46
N ALA A 73 26.43 11.59 2.05
CA ALA A 73 27.12 11.97 3.27
C ALA A 73 26.69 11.13 4.49
N GLU A 74 25.40 10.81 4.63
CA GLU A 74 24.88 9.92 5.68
C GLU A 74 25.46 8.49 5.55
N LEU A 75 25.62 7.97 4.32
CA LEU A 75 26.27 6.68 4.05
C LEU A 75 27.77 6.69 4.38
N GLU A 76 28.50 7.75 4.03
CA GLU A 76 29.93 7.85 4.34
C GLU A 76 30.19 8.03 5.84
N VAL A 77 29.36 8.81 6.54
CA VAL A 77 29.40 8.88 8.02
C VAL A 77 29.14 7.51 8.64
N ALA A 78 28.18 6.73 8.12
CA ALA A 78 27.94 5.36 8.60
C ALA A 78 29.15 4.44 8.34
N ARG A 79 29.78 4.53 7.16
CA ARG A 79 31.00 3.77 6.81
C ARG A 79 32.16 4.10 7.75
N LEU A 80 32.45 5.38 7.98
CA LEU A 80 33.52 5.83 8.85
C LEU A 80 33.26 5.44 10.31
N THR A 81 32.00 5.52 10.76
CA THR A 81 31.59 5.07 12.10
C THR A 81 31.81 3.56 12.28
N ALA A 82 31.52 2.75 11.26
CA ALA A 82 31.81 1.31 11.29
C ALA A 82 33.32 1.02 11.34
N LEU A 83 34.14 1.79 10.63
CA LEU A 83 35.60 1.67 10.65
C LEU A 83 36.19 2.00 12.04
N VAL A 84 35.68 3.04 12.70
CA VAL A 84 36.14 3.47 14.04
C VAL A 84 35.58 2.58 15.16
N GLY A 85 34.40 1.99 14.96
CA GLY A 85 33.82 0.99 15.89
C GLY A 85 34.56 -0.35 15.90
N ALA A 86 35.26 -0.69 14.81
CA ALA A 86 36.08 -1.89 14.69
C ALA A 86 37.44 -1.72 15.38
N ARG A 87 37.47 -1.76 16.73
CA ARG A 87 38.73 -2.02 17.44
C ARG A 87 39.22 -3.43 17.07
N PRO A 88 40.49 -3.62 16.65
CA PRO A 88 41.06 -4.96 16.53
C PRO A 88 41.15 -5.57 17.95
N GLY A 89 40.32 -6.57 18.21
CA GLY A 89 40.33 -7.34 19.44
C GLY A 89 41.48 -8.34 19.44
N THR A 90 42.36 -8.17 20.41
CA THR A 90 43.32 -9.14 20.97
C THR A 90 42.96 -10.62 20.76
N ASP A 91 43.98 -11.41 20.39
CA ASP A 91 43.92 -12.86 20.22
C ASP A 91 43.53 -13.62 21.51
N PRO A 92 42.89 -14.80 21.40
CA PRO A 92 42.71 -15.76 22.50
C PRO A 92 43.86 -16.79 22.58
N GLU A 93 43.83 -17.64 23.62
CA GLU A 93 44.79 -18.73 23.97
C GLU A 93 46.01 -18.29 24.81
N HIS A 94 46.43 -18.94 25.91
CA HIS A 94 46.12 -20.27 26.52
C HIS A 94 46.29 -20.25 28.08
N ASN A 95 45.80 -21.31 28.76
CA ASN A 95 46.24 -22.00 30.00
C ASN A 95 47.38 -21.43 30.91
N GLU A 96 47.48 -21.67 32.23
CA GLU A 96 46.82 -22.57 33.23
C GLU A 96 47.08 -21.98 34.67
N PRO A 97 46.59 -22.56 35.78
CA PRO A 97 46.66 -21.95 37.12
C PRO A 97 47.87 -22.41 37.95
N GLU A 98 48.45 -21.52 38.79
CA GLU A 98 49.34 -21.96 39.88
C GLU A 98 49.26 -21.07 41.14
N SER A 99 49.66 -21.65 42.28
CA SER A 99 49.42 -21.16 43.63
C SER A 99 50.73 -20.79 44.34
N THR A 100 50.79 -19.64 45.04
CA THR A 100 51.72 -19.46 46.16
C THR A 100 51.32 -18.31 47.09
N ALA A 101 51.94 -18.26 48.29
CA ALA A 101 51.41 -17.60 49.48
C ALA A 101 51.75 -16.10 49.65
N LEU A 102 50.83 -15.41 50.37
CA LEU A 102 51.01 -14.47 51.52
C LEU A 102 52.46 -14.10 51.97
N PRO A 103 52.72 -12.91 52.61
CA PRO A 103 51.85 -12.40 53.70
C PRO A 103 51.84 -10.86 54.05
N GLN A 104 50.78 -10.43 54.79
CA GLN A 104 50.63 -9.22 55.65
C GLN A 104 50.86 -7.82 55.02
N SER A 105 50.35 -6.67 55.50
CA SER A 105 49.57 -6.22 56.67
C SER A 105 48.77 -4.96 56.26
N GLY A 106 47.81 -4.38 57.00
CA GLY A 106 47.23 -4.68 58.31
C GLY A 106 46.15 -3.64 58.70
N THR A 107 45.63 -3.76 59.93
CA THR A 107 44.70 -2.82 60.63
C THR A 107 43.30 -2.56 60.04
N LYS A 108 42.28 -2.87 60.85
CA LYS A 108 40.83 -2.73 60.61
C LYS A 108 40.22 -1.52 61.37
N PRO A 109 38.99 -1.08 61.03
CA PRO A 109 38.17 -0.13 61.82
C PRO A 109 37.10 -0.81 62.71
N PRO A 110 36.51 -0.07 63.65
CA PRO A 110 35.04 -0.01 63.83
C PRO A 110 34.54 1.47 63.74
N ILE A 111 33.33 1.92 64.13
CA ILE A 111 32.24 1.36 64.95
C ILE A 111 30.87 1.92 64.43
N THR A 112 30.06 1.13 63.73
CA THR A 112 28.76 0.57 64.20
C THR A 112 27.87 1.44 65.10
N SER A 113 26.57 1.46 64.82
CA SER A 113 25.57 0.98 65.79
C SER A 113 24.27 0.51 65.10
N ALA A 114 23.70 -0.59 65.59
CA ALA A 114 22.36 -1.08 65.26
C ALA A 114 21.44 -0.89 66.49
N ARG A 115 20.12 -1.08 66.33
CA ARG A 115 19.20 -1.42 67.44
C ARG A 115 17.97 -2.19 66.94
N GLN A 116 17.23 -2.76 67.89
CA GLN A 116 16.50 -4.04 67.79
C GLN A 116 15.28 -4.05 68.74
N GLY A 117 14.31 -4.96 68.51
CA GLY A 117 13.16 -5.27 69.39
C GLY A 117 11.80 -4.83 68.82
N ASP A 118 10.66 -5.47 69.11
CA ASP A 118 10.38 -6.75 69.81
C ASP A 118 8.97 -7.29 69.45
N ALA A 119 8.59 -8.49 69.93
CA ALA A 119 7.52 -9.33 69.36
C ALA A 119 6.11 -9.28 70.03
N LYS A 120 5.08 -9.81 69.33
CA LYS A 120 3.95 -10.58 69.93
C LYS A 120 3.07 -11.36 68.92
N GLU A 121 2.60 -12.53 69.35
CA GLU A 121 1.59 -13.45 68.78
C GLU A 121 0.27 -13.37 69.61
N PRO A 122 -0.81 -14.13 69.31
CA PRO A 122 -1.36 -14.62 68.03
C PRO A 122 -2.90 -14.38 67.91
N GLU A 123 -3.54 -14.66 66.75
CA GLU A 123 -4.90 -15.25 66.65
C GLU A 123 -5.34 -15.54 65.19
N GLN A 124 -6.18 -16.58 65.04
CA GLN A 124 -6.92 -17.03 63.83
C GLN A 124 -8.34 -17.45 64.31
N PRO A 125 -9.39 -17.57 63.47
CA PRO A 125 -9.34 -18.07 62.09
C PRO A 125 -10.35 -17.45 61.05
N GLU A 126 -10.37 -18.08 59.87
CA GLU A 126 -11.48 -18.17 58.89
C GLU A 126 -11.98 -16.91 58.14
N SER A 127 -11.62 -16.82 56.86
CA SER A 127 -12.60 -17.12 55.80
C SER A 127 -11.92 -17.53 54.48
N GLN A 128 -12.41 -18.59 53.86
CA GLN A 128 -11.97 -19.03 52.53
C GLN A 128 -12.62 -18.15 51.45
N ARG A 129 -11.83 -17.71 50.47
CA ARG A 129 -12.32 -17.31 49.14
C ARG A 129 -11.35 -17.83 48.10
N ASP A 130 -11.88 -18.55 47.12
CA ASP A 130 -11.11 -19.25 46.10
C ASP A 130 -10.28 -18.29 45.24
N SER A 131 -8.97 -18.51 45.23
CA SER A 131 -8.07 -17.91 44.26
C SER A 131 -8.10 -18.73 42.97
N HIS A 132 -8.87 -18.29 41.98
CA HIS A 132 -8.66 -18.73 40.60
C HIS A 132 -7.29 -18.28 40.12
N SER A 133 -6.33 -19.22 40.15
CA SER A 133 -4.98 -19.04 39.63
C SER A 133 -5.02 -18.83 38.12
N VAL A 134 -4.99 -17.57 37.68
CA VAL A 134 -4.61 -17.22 36.31
C VAL A 134 -3.16 -17.69 36.13
N PRO A 135 -2.84 -18.54 35.14
CA PRO A 135 -1.46 -18.96 34.92
C PRO A 135 -0.63 -17.75 34.47
N GLU A 136 0.35 -17.36 35.28
CA GLU A 136 1.37 -16.39 34.88
C GLU A 136 2.10 -16.90 33.65
N ARG A 137 1.81 -16.32 32.49
CA ARG A 137 2.65 -16.51 31.30
C ARG A 137 4.00 -15.88 31.60
N SER A 138 5.04 -16.71 31.68
CA SER A 138 6.43 -16.26 31.73
C SER A 138 6.69 -15.24 30.62
N PRO A 139 7.52 -14.20 30.87
CA PRO A 139 7.81 -13.18 29.86
C PRO A 139 8.49 -13.83 28.65
N VAL A 140 7.71 -14.00 27.58
CA VAL A 140 8.18 -14.40 26.25
C VAL A 140 9.31 -13.44 25.86
N ARG A 141 10.47 -13.96 25.45
CA ARG A 141 11.59 -13.07 25.12
C ARG A 141 11.18 -12.22 23.92
N VAL A 142 11.68 -11.00 23.90
CA VAL A 142 11.29 -9.97 22.94
C VAL A 142 11.50 -10.43 21.47
N ASP A 143 12.56 -11.19 21.19
CA ASP A 143 12.79 -11.81 19.88
C ASP A 143 11.84 -12.97 19.53
N ASP A 144 11.31 -13.69 20.52
CA ASP A 144 10.40 -14.81 20.30
C ASP A 144 9.04 -14.32 19.77
N ALA A 145 8.57 -13.16 20.24
CA ALA A 145 7.30 -12.56 19.79
C ALA A 145 7.35 -12.19 18.29
N ALA A 146 8.41 -11.48 17.87
CA ALA A 146 8.63 -11.15 16.46
C ALA A 146 8.80 -12.42 15.59
N ALA A 147 9.46 -13.47 16.11
CA ALA A 147 9.61 -14.74 15.41
C ALA A 147 8.28 -15.52 15.26
N GLN A 148 7.41 -15.50 16.28
CA GLN A 148 6.09 -16.13 16.24
C GLN A 148 5.16 -15.43 15.24
N VAL A 149 5.08 -14.09 15.29
CA VAL A 149 4.29 -13.29 14.33
C VAL A 149 4.81 -13.48 12.90
N ALA A 150 6.13 -13.54 12.70
CA ALA A 150 6.74 -13.83 11.41
C ALA A 150 6.35 -15.20 10.85
N LYS A 151 6.35 -16.24 11.69
CA LYS A 151 5.95 -17.59 11.30
C LYS A 151 4.48 -17.65 10.87
N GLU A 152 3.60 -16.98 11.62
CA GLU A 152 2.16 -16.95 11.36
C GLU A 152 1.80 -16.22 10.06
N LEU A 153 2.48 -15.10 9.76
CA LEU A 153 2.15 -14.28 8.59
C LEU A 153 2.82 -14.75 7.28
N ALA A 154 3.96 -15.47 7.36
CA ALA A 154 4.73 -15.89 6.19
C ALA A 154 3.91 -16.62 5.10
N PRO A 155 2.94 -17.52 5.39
CA PRO A 155 2.12 -18.17 4.37
C PRO A 155 1.12 -17.24 3.65
N HIS A 156 0.99 -15.99 4.09
CA HIS A 156 -0.08 -15.09 3.65
C HIS A 156 0.42 -13.77 3.05
N VAL A 157 1.71 -13.43 3.17
CA VAL A 157 2.25 -12.13 2.71
C VAL A 157 2.08 -11.88 1.21
N GLN A 158 2.01 -12.92 0.38
CA GLN A 158 1.73 -12.83 -1.06
C GLN A 158 0.35 -12.23 -1.38
N ARG A 159 -0.61 -12.32 -0.44
CA ARG A 159 -1.95 -11.70 -0.57
C ARG A 159 -1.90 -10.18 -0.44
N ILE A 160 -0.84 -9.60 0.14
CA ILE A 160 -0.75 -8.16 0.44
C ILE A 160 -0.69 -7.31 -0.85
N GLY A 161 0.01 -7.73 -1.90
CA GLY A 161 0.11 -6.97 -3.16
C GLY A 161 -1.26 -6.58 -3.75
N PRO A 162 -2.16 -7.54 -4.01
CA PRO A 162 -3.53 -7.26 -4.45
C PRO A 162 -4.35 -6.39 -3.48
N LEU A 163 -4.17 -6.55 -2.16
CA LEU A 163 -4.86 -5.73 -1.16
C LEU A 163 -4.40 -4.26 -1.21
N LEU A 164 -3.10 -4.02 -1.40
CA LEU A 164 -2.55 -2.68 -1.59
C LEU A 164 -3.04 -2.05 -2.90
N ARG A 165 -3.06 -2.80 -4.01
CA ARG A 165 -3.63 -2.29 -5.28
C ARG A 165 -5.08 -1.83 -5.12
N ASN A 166 -5.91 -2.65 -4.47
CA ASN A 166 -7.30 -2.31 -4.17
C ASN A 166 -7.41 -1.07 -3.24
N ALA A 167 -6.51 -0.92 -2.27
CA ALA A 167 -6.45 0.26 -1.41
C ALA A 167 -6.05 1.53 -2.19
N PHE A 168 -5.11 1.41 -3.13
CA PHE A 168 -4.64 2.52 -3.95
C PHE A 168 -5.73 2.98 -4.92
N ASP A 169 -6.34 2.04 -5.64
CA ASP A 169 -7.42 2.32 -6.61
C ASP A 169 -8.65 2.95 -5.93
N TYR A 170 -8.95 2.55 -4.70
CA TYR A 170 -9.99 3.15 -3.87
C TYR A 170 -9.73 4.63 -3.54
N ILE A 171 -8.46 5.01 -3.32
CA ILE A 171 -8.08 6.39 -2.97
C ILE A 171 -7.92 7.26 -4.23
N ILE A 172 -7.41 6.68 -5.33
CA ILE A 172 -7.37 7.33 -6.64
C ILE A 172 -8.79 7.67 -7.09
N ASP A 173 -9.73 6.72 -6.94
CA ASP A 173 -11.15 6.81 -7.32
C ASP A 173 -11.33 7.37 -8.75
N GLY A 174 -10.54 6.83 -9.68
CA GLY A 174 -10.41 7.36 -11.04
C GLY A 174 -11.71 7.36 -11.84
N ARG A 175 -12.67 6.48 -11.50
CA ARG A 175 -14.00 6.44 -12.10
C ARG A 175 -14.82 7.72 -11.88
N HIS A 176 -14.63 8.39 -10.74
CA HIS A 176 -15.36 9.60 -10.34
C HIS A 176 -14.50 10.86 -10.51
N THR A 177 -13.19 10.74 -10.30
CA THR A 177 -12.25 11.88 -10.29
C THR A 177 -11.50 12.07 -11.62
N GLY A 178 -11.48 11.06 -12.50
CA GLY A 178 -10.62 11.03 -13.69
C GLY A 178 -9.13 10.86 -13.39
N ARG A 179 -8.73 10.67 -12.13
CA ARG A 179 -7.34 10.42 -11.73
C ARG A 179 -6.88 9.03 -12.11
N LEU A 180 -5.58 8.92 -12.36
CA LEU A 180 -4.91 7.74 -12.89
C LEU A 180 -3.89 7.17 -11.90
N ASP A 181 -3.24 7.98 -11.08
CA ASP A 181 -2.11 7.56 -10.22
C ASP A 181 -2.09 8.20 -8.82
N LEU A 182 -1.17 7.72 -7.97
CA LEU A 182 -0.96 8.25 -6.61
C LEU A 182 -0.29 9.63 -6.55
N GLN A 183 0.34 10.12 -7.63
CA GLN A 183 0.95 11.45 -7.66
C GLN A 183 -0.13 12.53 -7.62
N GLN A 184 -1.26 12.30 -8.31
CA GLN A 184 -2.43 13.18 -8.37
C GLN A 184 -3.25 13.27 -7.06
N LEU A 185 -2.83 12.59 -5.99
CA LEU A 185 -3.45 12.71 -4.67
C LEU A 185 -2.99 13.96 -3.92
N THR A 186 -3.92 14.64 -3.26
CA THR A 186 -3.62 15.73 -2.32
C THR A 186 -2.85 15.23 -1.10
N ARG A 187 -2.30 16.17 -0.31
CA ARG A 187 -1.61 15.83 0.95
C ARG A 187 -2.50 15.07 1.93
N THR A 188 -3.78 15.45 2.05
CA THR A 188 -4.75 14.81 2.94
C THR A 188 -5.07 13.38 2.49
N GLU A 189 -5.25 13.17 1.18
CA GLU A 189 -5.49 11.84 0.62
C GLU A 189 -4.27 10.93 0.75
N LYS A 190 -3.05 11.47 0.66
CA LYS A 190 -1.81 10.72 0.94
C LYS A 190 -1.68 10.30 2.41
N ILE A 191 -2.28 11.03 3.35
CA ILE A 191 -2.40 10.57 4.75
C ILE A 191 -3.43 9.44 4.84
N TYR A 192 -4.61 9.63 4.23
CA TYR A 192 -5.68 8.61 4.26
C TYR A 192 -5.31 7.32 3.51
N LEU A 193 -4.45 7.39 2.49
CA LEU A 193 -3.84 6.25 1.80
C LEU A 193 -3.12 5.31 2.77
N VAL A 194 -2.44 5.85 3.78
CA VAL A 194 -1.72 5.04 4.78
C VAL A 194 -2.71 4.25 5.63
N GLU A 195 -3.71 4.93 6.20
CA GLU A 195 -4.77 4.30 7.00
C GLU A 195 -5.57 3.27 6.18
N ARG A 196 -5.90 3.60 4.93
CA ARG A 196 -6.61 2.70 4.01
C ARG A 196 -5.79 1.45 3.68
N SER A 197 -4.48 1.59 3.52
CA SER A 197 -3.56 0.46 3.27
C SER A 197 -3.41 -0.42 4.51
N VAL A 198 -3.27 0.17 5.70
CA VAL A 198 -3.27 -0.55 6.98
C VAL A 198 -4.56 -1.36 7.16
N PHE A 199 -5.72 -0.72 6.94
CA PHE A 199 -7.02 -1.39 7.00
C PHE A 199 -7.13 -2.53 5.98
N ALA A 200 -6.71 -2.32 4.74
CA ALA A 200 -6.78 -3.33 3.68
C ALA A 200 -5.89 -4.55 3.97
N VAL A 201 -4.71 -4.35 4.59
CA VAL A 201 -3.86 -5.44 5.05
C VAL A 201 -4.49 -6.19 6.22
N ARG A 202 -5.03 -5.48 7.24
CA ARG A 202 -5.65 -6.13 8.40
C ARG A 202 -6.85 -7.01 8.01
N GLU A 203 -7.80 -6.43 7.29
CA GLU A 203 -9.03 -7.13 6.88
C GLU A 203 -8.75 -8.17 5.80
N GLY A 204 -7.90 -7.87 4.83
CA GLY A 204 -7.61 -8.78 3.71
C GLY A 204 -6.76 -9.99 4.10
N LEU A 205 -6.12 -9.96 5.26
CA LEU A 205 -5.47 -11.11 5.91
C LEU A 205 -6.32 -11.74 7.03
N ASP A 206 -7.54 -11.25 7.26
CA ASP A 206 -8.47 -11.71 8.31
C ASP A 206 -7.85 -11.67 9.72
N LEU A 207 -7.09 -10.61 10.01
CA LEU A 207 -6.45 -10.44 11.31
C LEU A 207 -7.45 -9.87 12.32
N ALA A 208 -7.63 -10.61 13.42
CA ALA A 208 -8.40 -10.15 14.58
C ALA A 208 -7.88 -8.77 15.06
N PRO A 209 -8.76 -7.87 15.55
CA PRO A 209 -8.36 -6.57 16.04
C PRO A 209 -7.40 -6.70 17.24
N GLY A 210 -6.41 -5.80 17.30
CA GLY A 210 -5.50 -5.73 18.44
C GLY A 210 -6.20 -5.29 19.72
N ARG A 211 -5.52 -5.46 20.86
CA ARG A 211 -6.01 -4.97 22.17
C ARG A 211 -5.76 -3.48 22.35
N ARG A 212 -4.65 -2.99 21.79
CA ARG A 212 -4.27 -1.56 21.77
C ARG A 212 -3.72 -1.13 20.40
N LEU A 213 -3.27 -2.08 19.59
CA LEU A 213 -2.71 -1.85 18.27
C LEU A 213 -3.66 -2.37 17.18
N ASP A 214 -3.23 -2.41 15.93
CA ASP A 214 -4.13 -2.65 14.80
C ASP A 214 -4.64 -4.09 14.77
N ALA A 215 -3.78 -5.07 15.05
CA ALA A 215 -4.08 -6.49 14.88
C ALA A 215 -3.59 -7.35 16.06
N GLN A 216 -4.19 -8.52 16.24
CA GLN A 216 -3.67 -9.59 17.10
C GLN A 216 -3.16 -10.75 16.22
N VAL A 217 -1.91 -11.16 16.41
CA VAL A 217 -1.26 -12.25 15.64
C VAL A 217 -0.45 -13.13 16.57
N ALA A 218 -0.62 -14.45 16.50
CA ALA A 218 0.01 -15.42 17.42
C ALA A 218 -0.15 -15.07 18.93
N GLY A 219 -1.24 -14.37 19.28
CA GLY A 219 -1.52 -13.88 20.63
C GLY A 219 -0.89 -12.52 21.00
N HIS A 220 -0.03 -11.96 20.15
CA HIS A 220 0.64 -10.67 20.35
C HIS A 220 -0.14 -9.50 19.73
N ASP A 221 -0.01 -8.32 20.32
CA ASP A 221 -0.57 -7.04 19.85
C ASP A 221 0.41 -6.45 18.81
N VAL A 222 -0.05 -6.26 17.56
CA VAL A 222 0.79 -5.92 16.40
C VAL A 222 0.36 -4.58 15.80
N LYS A 223 1.33 -3.67 15.57
CA LYS A 223 1.12 -2.44 14.79
C LYS A 223 1.44 -2.72 13.32
N ILE A 224 0.55 -2.37 12.41
CA ILE A 224 0.79 -2.39 10.97
C ILE A 224 1.30 -1.00 10.59
N CYS A 225 2.48 -0.94 9.97
CA CYS A 225 3.06 0.31 9.47
C CYS A 225 3.15 0.24 7.95
N PHE A 226 2.49 1.16 7.25
CA PHE A 226 2.55 1.28 5.80
C PHE A 226 3.33 2.53 5.35
N THR A 227 4.04 2.44 4.21
CA THR A 227 4.66 3.59 3.55
C THR A 227 4.78 3.38 2.03
N THR A 228 4.63 4.45 1.25
CA THR A 228 5.07 4.49 -0.17
C THR A 228 6.47 5.10 -0.33
N GLY A 229 7.07 5.55 0.78
CA GLY A 229 8.43 6.10 0.82
C GLY A 229 9.47 5.08 1.26
N THR A 230 10.61 5.58 1.73
CA THR A 230 11.77 4.74 2.12
C THR A 230 11.75 4.29 3.58
N ASN A 231 10.91 4.88 4.43
CA ASN A 231 10.87 4.62 5.87
C ASN A 231 9.44 4.66 6.45
N TRP A 232 9.28 4.05 7.62
CA TRP A 232 8.04 3.95 8.38
C TRP A 232 8.04 4.91 9.57
N LEU A 233 6.86 5.43 9.91
CA LEU A 233 6.63 6.21 11.12
C LEU A 233 5.91 5.34 12.16
N VAL A 234 6.60 5.06 13.25
CA VAL A 234 6.15 4.25 14.38
C VAL A 234 5.58 5.18 15.45
N PRO A 235 4.29 5.09 15.80
CA PRO A 235 3.70 5.95 16.81
C PRO A 235 4.11 5.48 18.22
N ARG A 236 4.02 6.37 19.22
CA ARG A 236 4.62 6.15 20.54
C ARG A 236 4.06 4.90 21.24
N GLU A 237 2.78 4.64 21.11
CA GLU A 237 2.07 3.47 21.65
C GLU A 237 2.51 2.13 21.07
N ALA A 238 3.15 2.13 19.88
CA ALA A 238 3.73 0.93 19.28
C ALA A 238 5.18 0.67 19.72
N THR A 239 5.75 1.50 20.60
CA THR A 239 7.08 1.26 21.19
C THR A 239 7.08 -0.04 22.00
N GLY A 240 8.09 -0.88 21.80
CA GLY A 240 8.22 -2.20 22.42
C GLY A 240 7.32 -3.29 21.82
N ALA A 241 6.45 -2.97 20.86
CA ALA A 241 5.58 -3.94 20.20
C ALA A 241 6.20 -4.58 18.95
N VAL A 242 5.52 -5.58 18.40
CA VAL A 242 5.84 -6.14 17.07
C VAL A 242 5.24 -5.25 15.98
N LEU A 243 6.03 -4.92 14.97
CA LEU A 243 5.60 -4.17 13.78
C LEU A 243 5.49 -5.10 12.57
N LEU A 244 4.34 -5.06 11.89
CA LEU A 244 4.19 -5.53 10.51
C LEU A 244 4.52 -4.36 9.57
N LEU A 245 5.73 -4.35 9.03
CA LEU A 245 6.21 -3.34 8.10
C LEU A 245 5.81 -3.70 6.67
N VAL A 246 5.03 -2.83 6.04
CA VAL A 246 4.61 -2.96 4.63
C VAL A 246 5.06 -1.73 3.87
N SER A 247 5.68 -1.90 2.71
CA SER A 247 5.91 -0.78 1.80
C SER A 247 5.73 -1.20 0.35
N ALA A 248 5.22 -0.30 -0.48
CA ALA A 248 5.02 -0.53 -1.90
C ALA A 248 5.41 0.69 -2.74
N SER A 249 5.96 0.42 -3.92
CA SER A 249 6.35 1.42 -4.91
C SER A 249 5.61 1.14 -6.21
N GLU A 250 4.67 2.02 -6.56
CA GLU A 250 3.93 1.93 -7.83
C GLU A 250 4.87 2.10 -9.04
N ALA A 251 5.87 2.99 -8.94
CA ALA A 251 6.87 3.22 -9.97
C ALA A 251 7.83 2.04 -10.18
N ALA A 252 8.11 1.25 -9.14
CA ALA A 252 8.96 0.05 -9.25
C ALA A 252 8.15 -1.26 -9.36
N GLY A 253 6.82 -1.19 -9.48
CA GLY A 253 5.95 -2.36 -9.61
C GLY A 253 6.08 -3.40 -8.48
N THR A 254 6.51 -3.00 -7.29
CA THR A 254 6.95 -3.92 -6.23
C THR A 254 6.46 -3.53 -4.84
N TYR A 255 6.34 -4.53 -3.97
CA TYR A 255 6.11 -4.35 -2.55
C TYR A 255 6.98 -5.30 -1.71
N ARG A 256 7.10 -4.98 -0.42
CA ARG A 256 7.90 -5.75 0.54
C ARG A 256 7.23 -5.76 1.92
N VAL A 257 7.45 -6.85 2.64
CA VAL A 257 6.81 -7.14 3.93
C VAL A 257 7.87 -7.68 4.89
N GLY A 258 7.98 -7.08 6.07
CA GLY A 258 8.92 -7.50 7.10
C GLY A 258 8.37 -7.31 8.51
N ILE A 259 8.96 -8.04 9.45
CA ILE A 259 8.66 -7.92 10.88
C ILE A 259 9.82 -7.24 11.58
N LEU A 260 9.53 -6.33 12.51
CA LEU A 260 10.51 -5.69 13.37
C LEU A 260 9.96 -5.59 14.79
N GLN A 261 10.78 -5.85 15.80
CA GLN A 261 10.46 -5.41 17.15
C GLN A 261 10.81 -3.92 17.32
N ALA A 262 9.84 -3.11 17.77
CA ALA A 262 10.01 -1.68 18.01
C ALA A 262 10.78 -1.35 19.31
N THR A 263 11.93 -1.97 19.55
CA THR A 263 12.79 -1.59 20.68
C THR A 263 13.26 -0.13 20.55
N ASP A 264 13.51 0.56 21.66
CA ASP A 264 13.89 1.98 21.61
C ASP A 264 15.16 2.24 20.80
N ASP A 265 16.12 1.31 20.82
CA ASP A 265 17.35 1.37 20.02
C ASP A 265 17.15 1.08 18.52
N ALA A 266 16.00 0.55 18.11
CA ALA A 266 15.62 0.39 16.70
C ALA A 266 14.95 1.64 16.10
N LEU A 267 14.58 2.62 16.94
CA LEU A 267 13.85 3.83 16.56
C LEU A 267 14.74 5.09 16.62
N SER A 268 14.38 6.14 15.89
CA SER A 268 15.08 7.42 15.93
C SER A 268 14.90 8.12 17.27
N ALA A 269 15.95 8.75 17.81
CA ALA A 269 15.83 9.59 19.00
C ALA A 269 14.90 10.80 18.77
N GLY A 270 14.89 11.34 17.54
CA GLY A 270 13.95 12.38 17.13
C GLY A 270 12.55 11.82 16.83
N GLN A 271 11.53 12.64 17.08
CA GLN A 271 10.12 12.39 16.77
C GLN A 271 9.54 13.54 15.92
N ASN A 272 8.49 13.26 15.14
CA ASN A 272 7.73 14.31 14.44
C ASN A 272 6.80 15.07 15.41
N LEU A 273 6.06 16.06 14.89
CA LEU A 273 5.07 16.83 15.68
C LEU A 273 3.97 15.95 16.31
N ASP A 274 3.64 14.82 15.69
CA ASP A 274 2.66 13.84 16.20
C ASP A 274 3.28 12.81 17.17
N GLY A 275 4.54 12.98 17.59
CA GLY A 275 5.25 12.05 18.47
C GLY A 275 5.65 10.71 17.82
N LYS A 276 5.57 10.59 16.49
CA LYS A 276 5.96 9.39 15.73
C LYS A 276 7.47 9.39 15.48
N ARG A 277 8.12 8.25 15.66
CA ARG A 277 9.56 8.05 15.44
C ARG A 277 9.79 7.26 14.14
N ALA A 278 10.91 7.50 13.47
CA ALA A 278 11.29 6.73 12.29
C ALA A 278 12.08 5.47 12.70
N ILE A 279 12.13 4.45 11.83
CA ILE A 279 13.04 3.31 12.03
C ILE A 279 14.46 3.76 11.67
N ASN A 280 15.42 3.56 12.58
CA ASN A 280 16.81 3.97 12.40
C ASN A 280 17.64 2.91 11.65
N VAL A 281 18.95 3.14 11.44
CA VAL A 281 19.83 2.21 10.72
C VAL A 281 19.91 0.82 11.40
N LEU A 282 20.01 0.78 12.73
CA LEU A 282 20.06 -0.45 13.52
C LEU A 282 18.73 -1.22 13.41
N GLY A 283 17.60 -0.52 13.54
CA GLY A 283 16.27 -1.09 13.33
C GLY A 283 16.09 -1.67 11.92
N ARG A 284 16.56 -0.97 10.89
CA ARG A 284 16.54 -1.47 9.49
C ARG A 284 17.38 -2.74 9.31
N GLY A 285 18.53 -2.83 9.98
CA GLY A 285 19.37 -4.02 9.99
C GLY A 285 18.72 -5.22 10.69
N ARG A 286 17.77 -4.99 11.58
CA ARG A 286 17.02 -6.03 12.34
C ARG A 286 15.69 -6.45 11.70
N ILE A 287 15.29 -5.89 10.55
CA ILE A 287 14.02 -6.27 9.90
C ILE A 287 14.11 -7.73 9.41
N ARG A 288 13.24 -8.59 9.97
CA ARG A 288 13.00 -9.95 9.49
C ARG A 288 12.05 -9.89 8.29
N TRP A 289 12.62 -9.81 7.09
CA TRP A 289 11.85 -9.79 5.85
C TRP A 289 11.15 -11.14 5.61
N LEU A 290 9.84 -11.09 5.42
CA LEU A 290 9.01 -12.24 5.01
C LEU A 290 8.93 -12.33 3.49
N LEU A 291 8.95 -11.17 2.82
CA LEU A 291 8.85 -11.01 1.38
C LEU A 291 9.60 -9.74 1.00
N ARG A 292 10.47 -9.81 0.00
CA ARG A 292 11.20 -8.67 -0.57
C ARG A 292 10.88 -8.57 -2.05
N ASP A 293 10.40 -7.41 -2.44
CA ASP A 293 10.30 -6.96 -3.83
C ASP A 293 9.50 -7.91 -4.74
N ASP A 294 8.40 -8.44 -4.21
CA ASP A 294 7.39 -9.19 -4.97
C ASP A 294 6.49 -8.24 -5.76
N SER A 295 5.83 -8.75 -6.79
CA SER A 295 5.07 -7.95 -7.75
C SER A 295 3.85 -7.28 -7.12
N LEU A 296 3.83 -5.94 -7.16
CA LEU A 296 2.62 -5.17 -6.93
C LEU A 296 1.80 -5.18 -8.23
N PRO A 297 0.50 -5.56 -8.22
CA PRO A 297 -0.31 -5.55 -9.42
C PRO A 297 -0.31 -4.18 -10.11
N GLU A 298 -0.13 -4.19 -11.42
CA GLU A 298 0.17 -3.00 -12.22
C GLU A 298 -0.98 -1.98 -12.20
N ASN A 299 -0.65 -0.71 -12.03
CA ASN A 299 -1.50 0.38 -12.50
C ASN A 299 -1.14 0.67 -13.97
N VAL A 300 -1.95 0.13 -14.88
CA VAL A 300 -1.70 0.22 -16.33
C VAL A 300 -1.58 1.66 -16.84
N PHE A 301 -2.17 2.65 -16.15
CA PHE A 301 -2.04 4.05 -16.55
C PHE A 301 -0.69 4.66 -16.17
N ALA A 302 -0.09 4.21 -15.06
CA ALA A 302 1.21 4.71 -14.61
C ALA A 302 2.38 4.29 -15.51
N THR A 303 2.19 3.25 -16.34
CA THR A 303 3.19 2.73 -17.29
C THR A 303 2.90 3.07 -18.75
N MET A 304 1.74 3.66 -19.05
CA MET A 304 1.37 4.07 -20.42
C MET A 304 2.15 5.32 -20.87
N PRO A 305 2.58 5.38 -22.15
CA PRO A 305 3.16 6.60 -22.71
C PRO A 305 2.23 7.81 -22.57
N PRO A 306 2.74 9.02 -22.28
CA PRO A 306 1.90 10.22 -22.16
C PRO A 306 1.04 10.54 -23.40
N SER A 307 1.55 10.23 -24.60
CA SER A 307 0.79 10.35 -25.86
C SER A 307 -0.42 9.42 -25.91
N ASP A 308 -0.28 8.21 -25.37
CA ASP A 308 -1.32 7.19 -25.31
C ASP A 308 -2.36 7.49 -24.23
N LEU A 309 -1.94 7.99 -23.08
CA LEU A 309 -2.84 8.54 -22.06
C LEU A 309 -3.65 9.72 -22.60
N ASN A 310 -2.99 10.70 -23.24
CA ASN A 310 -3.67 11.84 -23.85
C ASN A 310 -4.69 11.39 -24.92
N THR A 311 -4.33 10.40 -25.75
CA THR A 311 -5.26 9.84 -26.73
C THR A 311 -6.46 9.19 -26.06
N LEU A 312 -6.23 8.34 -25.04
CA LEU A 312 -7.29 7.67 -24.29
C LEU A 312 -8.23 8.67 -23.59
N LEU A 313 -7.69 9.70 -22.94
CA LEU A 313 -8.47 10.74 -22.26
C LEU A 313 -9.25 11.65 -23.22
N SER A 314 -8.76 11.83 -24.46
CA SER A 314 -9.45 12.64 -25.49
C SER A 314 -10.75 12.02 -26.00
N VAL A 315 -10.93 10.70 -25.85
CA VAL A 315 -12.09 9.99 -26.38
C VAL A 315 -13.31 10.20 -25.46
N PRO A 316 -14.44 10.76 -25.96
CA PRO A 316 -15.56 11.16 -25.11
C PRO A 316 -16.42 9.99 -24.60
N SER A 317 -16.51 8.89 -25.34
CA SER A 317 -17.35 7.73 -24.98
C SER A 317 -16.60 6.72 -24.12
N GLY A 318 -17.15 6.36 -22.96
CA GLY A 318 -16.56 5.37 -22.05
C GLY A 318 -16.36 3.98 -22.66
N VAL A 319 -17.23 3.53 -23.58
CA VAL A 319 -16.99 2.27 -24.34
C VAL A 319 -15.78 2.44 -25.27
N LYS A 320 -15.70 3.56 -25.98
CA LYS A 320 -14.57 3.82 -26.89
C LYS A 320 -13.24 3.99 -26.12
N ARG A 321 -13.24 4.61 -24.92
CA ARG A 321 -12.07 4.66 -24.03
C ARG A 321 -11.61 3.27 -23.58
N VAL A 322 -12.54 2.37 -23.25
CA VAL A 322 -12.22 0.96 -22.95
C VAL A 322 -11.66 0.25 -24.19
N CYS A 323 -12.13 0.57 -25.40
CA CYS A 323 -11.52 0.06 -26.65
C CYS A 323 -10.10 0.61 -26.84
N GLU A 324 -9.85 1.91 -26.66
CA GLU A 324 -8.49 2.48 -26.75
C GLU A 324 -7.53 1.89 -25.71
N LEU A 325 -8.01 1.65 -24.48
CA LEU A 325 -7.24 0.97 -23.44
C LEU A 325 -6.85 -0.43 -23.91
N PHE A 326 -7.80 -1.23 -24.39
CA PHE A 326 -7.52 -2.57 -24.89
C PHE A 326 -6.62 -2.58 -26.14
N ARG A 327 -6.70 -1.58 -27.03
CA ARG A 327 -5.77 -1.43 -28.17
C ARG A 327 -4.32 -1.22 -27.72
N ARG A 328 -4.09 -0.47 -26.64
CA ARG A 328 -2.75 -0.10 -26.13
C ARG A 328 -2.17 -1.08 -25.12
N VAL A 329 -3.02 -1.60 -24.23
CA VAL A 329 -2.62 -2.49 -23.14
C VAL A 329 -2.90 -3.94 -23.56
N GLN A 330 -2.21 -4.36 -24.62
CA GLN A 330 -2.24 -5.73 -25.13
C GLN A 330 -1.44 -6.67 -24.22
N GLN A 331 -1.87 -7.93 -24.12
CA GLN A 331 -1.19 -9.04 -23.45
C GLN A 331 -0.86 -8.82 -21.95
N ARG A 332 -1.42 -7.78 -21.32
CA ARG A 332 -1.27 -7.47 -19.89
C ARG A 332 -2.61 -7.59 -19.14
N PRO A 333 -2.63 -8.08 -17.89
CA PRO A 333 -3.84 -8.07 -17.06
C PRO A 333 -4.31 -6.66 -16.71
N ILE A 334 -5.57 -6.36 -17.00
CA ILE A 334 -6.25 -5.10 -16.68
C ILE A 334 -7.32 -5.37 -15.63
N GLY A 335 -7.19 -4.73 -14.46
CA GLY A 335 -8.16 -4.85 -13.36
C GLY A 335 -9.48 -4.13 -13.64
N THR A 336 -10.55 -4.57 -12.98
CA THR A 336 -11.87 -3.92 -13.04
C THR A 336 -11.82 -2.43 -12.64
N ALA A 337 -10.99 -2.05 -11.66
CA ALA A 337 -10.80 -0.66 -11.27
C ALA A 337 -10.26 0.20 -12.43
N ALA A 338 -9.25 -0.27 -13.16
CA ALA A 338 -8.71 0.43 -14.33
C ALA A 338 -9.77 0.58 -15.44
N LEU A 339 -10.62 -0.42 -15.65
CA LEU A 339 -11.75 -0.33 -16.60
C LEU A 339 -12.84 0.66 -16.13
N GLN A 340 -13.10 0.76 -14.82
CA GLN A 340 -13.99 1.78 -14.26
C GLN A 340 -13.40 3.20 -14.44
N THR A 341 -12.11 3.38 -14.22
CA THR A 341 -11.39 4.64 -14.48
C THR A 341 -11.43 5.01 -15.96
N ALA A 342 -11.02 4.11 -16.87
CA ALA A 342 -11.04 4.38 -18.31
C ALA A 342 -12.46 4.67 -18.84
N SER A 343 -13.48 3.96 -18.37
CA SER A 343 -14.86 4.25 -18.76
C SER A 343 -15.46 5.49 -18.08
N MET A 344 -14.94 5.88 -16.90
CA MET A 344 -15.57 6.80 -15.93
C MET A 344 -16.99 6.36 -15.54
N GLN A 345 -17.19 5.05 -15.39
CA GLN A 345 -18.49 4.42 -15.15
C GLN A 345 -18.37 3.21 -14.22
N PHE A 346 -19.44 2.90 -13.48
CA PHE A 346 -19.48 1.78 -12.53
C PHE A 346 -19.49 0.40 -13.20
N ASP A 347 -20.32 0.22 -14.24
CA ASP A 347 -20.55 -1.07 -14.89
C ASP A 347 -19.47 -1.40 -15.95
N ALA A 348 -18.26 -1.65 -15.48
CA ALA A 348 -17.14 -2.07 -16.32
C ALA A 348 -17.43 -3.37 -17.09
N ALA A 349 -18.18 -4.32 -16.49
CA ALA A 349 -18.50 -5.60 -17.12
C ALA A 349 -19.38 -5.45 -18.38
N LYS A 350 -20.36 -4.53 -18.36
CA LYS A 350 -21.09 -4.12 -19.57
C LYS A 350 -20.16 -3.45 -20.59
N ARG A 351 -19.32 -2.51 -20.16
CA ARG A 351 -18.37 -1.82 -21.06
C ARG A 351 -17.39 -2.78 -21.76
N VAL A 352 -16.93 -3.83 -21.08
CA VAL A 352 -16.12 -4.89 -21.72
C VAL A 352 -16.93 -5.70 -22.73
N ARG A 353 -18.20 -6.05 -22.43
CA ARG A 353 -19.08 -6.74 -23.39
C ARG A 353 -19.32 -5.91 -24.65
N ASP A 354 -19.55 -4.60 -24.48
CA ASP A 354 -19.72 -3.67 -25.61
C ASP A 354 -18.41 -3.57 -26.43
N ALA A 355 -17.26 -3.41 -25.76
CA ALA A 355 -15.95 -3.32 -26.39
C ALA A 355 -15.55 -4.58 -27.17
N ARG A 356 -15.86 -5.78 -26.65
CA ARG A 356 -15.70 -7.06 -27.37
C ARG A 356 -16.41 -7.09 -28.72
N GLY A 357 -17.55 -6.38 -28.86
CA GLY A 357 -18.24 -6.28 -30.14
C GLY A 357 -17.46 -5.48 -31.17
N LEU A 358 -16.91 -4.34 -30.75
CA LEU A 358 -16.20 -3.38 -31.61
C LEU A 358 -14.80 -3.88 -32.00
N LEU A 359 -14.06 -4.45 -31.05
CA LEU A 359 -12.67 -4.87 -31.23
C LEU A 359 -12.49 -6.10 -32.14
N ARG A 360 -13.54 -6.89 -32.40
CA ARG A 360 -13.48 -8.03 -33.33
C ARG A 360 -13.07 -7.63 -34.74
N ALA A 361 -13.52 -6.48 -35.23
CA ALA A 361 -13.16 -5.97 -36.56
C ALA A 361 -11.64 -5.70 -36.70
N GLU A 362 -10.92 -5.58 -35.60
CA GLU A 362 -9.49 -5.30 -35.54
C GLU A 362 -8.64 -6.54 -35.19
N GLY A 363 -9.24 -7.73 -35.17
CA GLY A 363 -8.57 -8.97 -34.77
C GLY A 363 -8.36 -9.11 -33.26
N ILE A 364 -8.90 -8.19 -32.44
CA ILE A 364 -8.66 -8.13 -31.00
C ILE A 364 -9.76 -8.86 -30.24
N THR A 365 -9.38 -9.91 -29.50
CA THR A 365 -10.22 -10.55 -28.49
C THR A 365 -9.94 -9.97 -27.11
N VAL A 366 -10.90 -10.08 -26.19
CA VAL A 366 -10.75 -9.69 -24.77
C VAL A 366 -11.11 -10.88 -23.89
N LEU A 367 -10.10 -11.46 -23.25
CA LEU A 367 -10.19 -12.64 -22.39
C LEU A 367 -10.41 -12.25 -20.93
N ASN A 368 -10.85 -13.21 -20.11
CA ASN A 368 -10.90 -13.10 -18.66
C ASN A 368 -10.57 -14.46 -18.01
N HIS A 369 -10.61 -14.55 -16.67
CA HIS A 369 -10.33 -15.79 -15.91
C HIS A 369 -11.07 -17.06 -16.36
N LEU A 370 -12.23 -16.97 -17.01
CA LEU A 370 -12.96 -18.14 -17.52
C LEU A 370 -12.27 -18.76 -18.75
N ASN A 371 -11.47 -17.99 -19.48
CA ASN A 371 -10.78 -18.43 -20.69
C ASN A 371 -9.41 -19.08 -20.39
N ALA A 372 -9.28 -19.78 -19.25
CA ALA A 372 -8.01 -20.31 -18.75
C ALA A 372 -7.27 -21.23 -19.73
N ALA A 373 -8.00 -22.13 -20.41
CA ALA A 373 -7.43 -23.02 -21.42
C ALA A 373 -6.85 -22.26 -22.62
N LEU A 374 -7.49 -21.16 -23.04
CA LEU A 374 -7.01 -20.31 -24.14
C LEU A 374 -5.80 -19.45 -23.72
N LEU A 375 -5.81 -18.93 -22.50
CA LEU A 375 -4.66 -18.21 -21.94
C LEU A 375 -3.43 -19.12 -21.92
N HIS A 376 -3.57 -20.35 -21.43
CA HIS A 376 -2.50 -21.36 -21.42
C HIS A 376 -2.04 -21.74 -22.84
N ALA A 377 -2.97 -22.02 -23.77
CA ALA A 377 -2.64 -22.42 -25.14
C ALA A 377 -1.94 -21.34 -25.98
N LEU A 378 -2.08 -20.07 -25.61
CA LEU A 378 -1.43 -18.92 -26.26
C LEU A 378 -0.24 -18.35 -25.46
N ASP A 379 0.18 -19.00 -24.37
CA ASP A 379 1.23 -18.54 -23.44
C ASP A 379 0.99 -17.11 -22.92
N LEU A 380 -0.26 -16.84 -22.50
CA LEU A 380 -0.71 -15.56 -21.96
C LEU A 380 -0.85 -15.60 -20.43
N PRO A 381 -0.64 -14.46 -19.73
CA PRO A 381 -0.78 -14.37 -18.28
C PRO A 381 -2.10 -14.93 -17.73
N VAL A 382 -2.01 -15.76 -16.69
CA VAL A 382 -3.17 -16.30 -15.97
C VAL A 382 -3.93 -15.16 -15.29
N LEU A 383 -5.24 -15.09 -15.54
CA LEU A 383 -6.10 -14.01 -15.04
C LEU A 383 -6.91 -14.44 -13.81
N GLN A 384 -6.95 -13.56 -12.82
CA GLN A 384 -7.83 -13.68 -11.65
C GLN A 384 -9.23 -13.14 -11.93
N LYS A 385 -10.20 -13.52 -11.08
CA LYS A 385 -11.58 -12.99 -11.17
C LYS A 385 -11.57 -11.45 -11.10
N GLY A 386 -12.20 -10.81 -12.09
CA GLY A 386 -12.22 -9.35 -12.21
C GLY A 386 -11.05 -8.75 -12.99
N GLN A 387 -10.14 -9.56 -13.53
CA GLN A 387 -9.14 -9.15 -14.52
C GLN A 387 -9.57 -9.52 -15.95
N TYR A 388 -9.07 -8.75 -16.90
CA TYR A 388 -9.29 -8.90 -18.34
C TYR A 388 -7.96 -8.70 -19.09
N LEU A 389 -7.81 -9.27 -20.27
CA LEU A 389 -6.63 -9.09 -21.13
C LEU A 389 -7.09 -8.99 -22.58
N SER A 390 -6.60 -8.01 -23.33
CA SER A 390 -6.81 -7.94 -24.77
C SER A 390 -5.62 -8.53 -25.52
N VAL A 391 -5.91 -9.25 -26.60
CA VAL A 391 -4.88 -9.79 -27.50
C VAL A 391 -5.37 -9.78 -28.94
N ARG A 392 -4.55 -9.27 -29.86
CA ARG A 392 -4.76 -9.40 -31.30
C ARG A 392 -4.33 -10.79 -31.74
N LEU A 393 -5.20 -11.50 -32.45
CA LEU A 393 -4.90 -12.81 -33.01
C LEU A 393 -4.68 -12.71 -34.52
N TYR A 394 -3.88 -13.64 -35.04
CA TYR A 394 -3.63 -13.80 -36.46
C TYR A 394 -3.94 -15.24 -36.88
N GLY A 395 -4.68 -15.40 -37.97
CA GLY A 395 -5.10 -16.69 -38.51
C GLY A 395 -4.03 -17.29 -39.44
N MET A 396 -3.77 -18.57 -39.28
CA MET A 396 -2.80 -19.35 -40.04
C MET A 396 -3.47 -20.61 -40.60
N SER A 397 -3.05 -21.03 -41.80
CA SER A 397 -3.55 -22.27 -42.43
C SER A 397 -2.95 -23.54 -41.81
N THR A 398 -1.81 -23.42 -41.14
CA THR A 398 -1.08 -24.52 -40.49
C THR A 398 -0.58 -24.07 -39.11
N PRO A 399 -0.37 -24.99 -38.15
CA PRO A 399 0.22 -24.64 -36.87
C PRO A 399 1.67 -24.17 -37.08
N ASN A 400 2.12 -23.22 -36.27
CA ASN A 400 3.50 -22.77 -36.24
C ASN A 400 4.17 -23.34 -34.99
N HIS A 401 5.27 -24.09 -35.13
CA HIS A 401 5.97 -24.69 -34.00
C HIS A 401 6.74 -23.66 -33.13
N ASP A 402 7.07 -22.50 -33.69
CA ASP A 402 7.79 -21.43 -32.99
C ASP A 402 6.85 -20.48 -32.22
N ARG A 403 5.52 -20.66 -32.32
CA ARG A 403 4.51 -19.77 -31.74
C ARG A 403 3.35 -20.56 -31.12
N PRO A 404 3.06 -20.38 -29.81
CA PRO A 404 1.85 -20.91 -29.19
C PRO A 404 0.61 -20.60 -30.03
N SER A 405 -0.06 -21.66 -30.46
CA SER A 405 -1.19 -21.57 -31.38
C SER A 405 -2.25 -22.61 -31.06
N VAL A 406 -3.50 -22.26 -31.37
CA VAL A 406 -4.69 -23.02 -30.99
C VAL A 406 -5.64 -23.13 -32.19
N PHE A 407 -6.27 -24.29 -32.38
CA PHE A 407 -7.14 -24.56 -33.52
C PHE A 407 -8.62 -24.32 -33.17
N ILE A 408 -9.29 -23.42 -33.90
CA ILE A 408 -10.71 -23.06 -33.69
C ILE A 408 -11.38 -22.84 -35.05
N ASP A 409 -12.58 -23.40 -35.21
CA ASP A 409 -13.46 -23.20 -36.36
C ASP A 409 -12.72 -23.33 -37.71
N GLY A 410 -11.86 -24.35 -37.82
CA GLY A 410 -11.09 -24.65 -39.03
C GLY A 410 -9.79 -23.84 -39.21
N THR A 411 -9.45 -22.93 -38.29
CA THR A 411 -8.30 -22.01 -38.41
C THR A 411 -7.34 -22.16 -37.23
N TRP A 412 -6.03 -22.10 -37.47
CA TRP A 412 -5.03 -21.96 -36.41
C TRP A 412 -4.85 -20.50 -36.03
N TRP A 413 -4.99 -20.17 -34.75
CA TRP A 413 -4.83 -18.81 -34.24
C TRP A 413 -3.59 -18.72 -33.36
N THR A 414 -2.78 -17.67 -33.59
CA THR A 414 -1.63 -17.28 -32.75
C THR A 414 -1.83 -15.86 -32.25
N VAL A 415 -1.16 -15.49 -31.16
CA VAL A 415 -0.91 -14.07 -30.83
C VAL A 415 -0.23 -13.40 -32.02
N ALA A 416 -0.77 -12.26 -32.48
CA ALA A 416 -0.27 -11.56 -33.66
C ALA A 416 1.01 -10.75 -33.37
N LYS A 417 1.94 -10.73 -34.32
CA LYS A 417 3.10 -9.81 -34.34
C LYS A 417 2.65 -8.40 -34.73
N ALA A 418 3.51 -7.39 -34.61
CA ALA A 418 3.16 -6.01 -34.93
C ALA A 418 2.98 -5.73 -36.43
N ASP A 419 3.69 -6.48 -37.28
CA ASP A 419 3.75 -6.37 -38.74
C ASP A 419 2.66 -7.17 -39.47
N GLU A 420 2.03 -8.14 -38.80
CA GLU A 420 0.98 -8.98 -39.40
C GLU A 420 -0.28 -8.16 -39.72
N PRO A 421 -0.94 -8.37 -40.88
CA PRO A 421 -2.11 -7.60 -41.26
C PRO A 421 -3.28 -7.85 -40.30
N VAL A 422 -4.17 -6.86 -40.18
CA VAL A 422 -5.39 -6.98 -39.36
C VAL A 422 -6.36 -7.95 -40.03
N GLN A 423 -6.73 -9.01 -39.31
CA GLN A 423 -7.76 -9.97 -39.70
C GLN A 423 -8.93 -9.89 -38.71
N PRO A 424 -10.17 -9.62 -39.16
CA PRO A 424 -11.34 -9.67 -38.28
C PRO A 424 -11.56 -11.03 -37.62
N LEU A 425 -12.04 -11.02 -36.37
CA LEU A 425 -12.48 -12.23 -35.67
C LEU A 425 -13.94 -12.53 -35.98
N ASP A 426 -14.19 -13.29 -37.03
CA ASP A 426 -15.54 -13.77 -37.38
C ASP A 426 -16.08 -14.80 -36.36
N VAL A 427 -15.20 -15.39 -35.55
CA VAL A 427 -15.56 -16.30 -34.45
C VAL A 427 -16.14 -15.53 -33.27
N ARG A 428 -17.35 -15.90 -32.84
CA ARG A 428 -17.91 -15.43 -31.57
C ARG A 428 -17.19 -16.12 -30.39
N VAL A 429 -16.20 -15.44 -29.83
CA VAL A 429 -15.39 -15.83 -28.63
C VAL A 429 -16.17 -16.49 -27.48
N HIS A 430 -17.48 -16.24 -27.31
CA HIS A 430 -18.35 -16.93 -26.32
C HIS A 430 -18.80 -18.34 -26.72
N ARG A 431 -18.31 -18.86 -27.84
CA ARG A 431 -18.56 -20.22 -28.34
C ARG A 431 -17.24 -20.84 -28.82
N TRP A 432 -16.14 -20.45 -28.18
CA TRP A 432 -14.82 -21.02 -28.39
C TRP A 432 -14.80 -22.46 -27.84
N PRO A 433 -14.09 -23.44 -28.44
CA PRO A 433 -14.35 -24.87 -28.21
C PRO A 433 -14.02 -25.44 -26.83
N PHE A 434 -13.69 -24.58 -25.85
CA PHE A 434 -13.28 -24.93 -24.50
C PHE A 434 -14.12 -24.21 -23.42
N ASP A 435 -15.16 -23.45 -23.80
CA ASP A 435 -16.14 -22.83 -22.88
C ASP A 435 -17.30 -23.81 -22.50
N SER A 436 -17.20 -25.10 -22.85
CA SER A 436 -18.11 -26.14 -22.38
C SER A 436 -17.69 -26.69 -21.02
N ASP A 437 -18.39 -26.30 -19.95
CA ASP A 437 -19.23 -27.26 -19.21
C ASP A 437 -20.06 -26.66 -18.07
N ALA A 438 -21.08 -27.44 -17.66
CA ALA A 438 -21.81 -27.36 -16.38
C ALA A 438 -22.56 -26.06 -16.06
N GLY A 439 -23.83 -25.98 -16.49
CA GLY A 439 -24.73 -24.89 -16.09
C GLY A 439 -26.20 -25.00 -16.50
N SER A 440 -26.66 -26.15 -17.00
CA SER A 440 -28.09 -26.43 -17.21
C SER A 440 -28.56 -27.47 -16.21
N ASP A 441 -29.10 -27.03 -15.09
CA ASP A 441 -30.24 -27.70 -14.46
C ASP A 441 -31.11 -26.69 -13.70
N THR A 442 -32.39 -26.78 -14.04
CA THR A 442 -33.61 -26.02 -13.64
C THR A 442 -33.89 -25.85 -12.15
N PRO A 443 -34.86 -25.00 -11.74
CA PRO A 443 -35.61 -23.99 -12.53
C PRO A 443 -35.44 -22.54 -12.06
#